data_AF-A0A1V4PD79-F1
#
_entry.id   AF-A0A1V4PD79-F1
#
_cell.length_a   1.000
_cell.length_b   1.000
_cell.length_c   1.000
_cell.angle_alpha   90.00
_cell.angle_beta   90.00
_cell.angle_gamma   90.00
#
_symmetry.space_group_name_H-M   'P 1'
#
loop_
_entity.id
_entity.type
_entity.pdbx_description
1 polymer ?
#
loop_
_entity_poly.entity_id
_entity_poly.type
_entity_poly.pdbx_seq_one_letter_code
_entity_poly.pdbx_strand_id
1 'polypeptide(L)'
;ALHELDRLLADALSNREPMSTSTLEKTVDAFVAQVDPQAVHRTETRARGRSVDVSEDDDGGGMATVFATLFAHDAKAFDARVDALARTVCPADPRTLDQRRADAIGALAHGADRLACLCDTSDCPAAQNPPSTGVVVYVIASADTLRDPEAPAPPPPPPDVPSEPATSDEPN
;
A
#
# COMPACT_ATOMS: atom_id res chain seq x y z
N ALA A 1 22.75 29.00 3.92
CA ALA A 1 22.64 27.87 2.96
C ALA A 1 21.19 27.69 2.52
N LEU A 2 20.29 27.19 3.38
CA LEU A 2 18.87 26.96 3.00
C LEU A 2 18.15 28.19 2.45
N HIS A 3 18.21 29.34 3.13
CA HIS A 3 17.60 30.59 2.62
C HIS A 3 18.15 31.06 1.27
N GLU A 4 19.40 30.73 0.94
CA GLU A 4 20.00 31.10 -0.35
C GLU A 4 19.57 30.12 -1.45
N LEU A 5 19.44 28.84 -1.13
CA LEU A 5 18.85 27.84 -2.03
C LEU A 5 17.38 28.17 -2.33
N ASP A 6 16.59 28.51 -1.31
CA ASP A 6 15.19 28.92 -1.47
C ASP A 6 15.07 30.16 -2.37
N ARG A 7 15.96 31.15 -2.20
CA ARG A 7 15.98 32.35 -3.04
C ARG A 7 16.30 32.02 -4.49
N LEU A 8 17.29 31.15 -4.73
CA LEU A 8 17.68 30.73 -6.09
C LEU A 8 16.58 29.90 -6.76
N LEU A 9 15.95 28.99 -6.02
CA LEU A 9 14.83 28.18 -6.53
C LEU A 9 13.61 29.05 -6.83
N ALA A 10 13.25 29.97 -5.92
CA ALA A 10 12.14 30.88 -6.12
C ALA A 10 12.38 31.76 -7.36
N ASP A 11 13.55 32.37 -7.50
CA ASP A 11 13.88 33.20 -8.66
C ASP A 11 13.87 32.38 -9.97
N ALA A 12 14.43 31.18 -9.93
CA ALA A 12 14.56 30.34 -11.10
C ALA A 12 13.25 29.69 -11.55
N LEU A 13 12.29 29.44 -10.65
CA LEU A 13 11.04 28.71 -10.93
C LEU A 13 9.81 29.61 -11.08
N SER A 14 9.85 30.85 -10.56
CA SER A 14 8.68 31.74 -10.55
C SER A 14 8.10 32.06 -11.93
N ASN A 15 8.91 31.99 -12.99
CA ASN A 15 8.49 32.37 -14.35
C ASN A 15 8.86 31.34 -15.42
N ARG A 16 8.94 30.04 -15.07
CA ARG A 16 9.37 28.99 -16.01
C ARG A 16 8.22 28.40 -16.81
N GLU A 17 8.52 28.04 -18.06
CA GLU A 17 7.65 27.22 -18.90
C GLU A 17 7.59 25.75 -18.40
N PRO A 18 6.52 25.00 -18.73
CA PRO A 18 6.38 23.60 -18.35
C PRO A 18 7.56 22.77 -18.85
N MET A 19 8.16 21.98 -17.95
CA MET A 19 9.27 21.10 -18.26
C MET A 19 9.07 19.71 -17.67
N SER A 20 9.82 18.73 -18.18
CA SER A 20 9.80 17.38 -17.63
C SER A 20 10.34 17.35 -16.20
N THR A 21 9.88 16.41 -15.38
CA THR A 21 10.38 16.18 -14.01
C THR A 21 11.90 16.01 -13.99
N SER A 22 12.46 15.29 -14.97
CA SER A 22 13.91 15.09 -15.09
C SER A 22 14.71 16.38 -15.34
N THR A 23 14.09 17.36 -15.99
CA THR A 23 14.70 18.68 -16.24
C THR A 23 14.67 19.52 -14.98
N LEU A 24 13.57 19.43 -14.21
CA LEU A 24 13.42 20.09 -12.93
C LEU A 24 14.45 19.56 -11.92
N GLU A 25 14.56 18.23 -11.78
CA GLU A 25 15.53 17.57 -10.89
C GLU A 25 16.96 18.03 -11.18
N LYS A 26 17.39 18.02 -12.45
CA LYS A 26 18.72 18.51 -12.85
C LYS A 26 18.96 19.98 -12.50
N THR A 27 17.92 20.81 -12.58
CA THR A 27 18.00 22.23 -12.27
C THR A 27 18.15 22.45 -10.76
N VAL A 28 17.39 21.71 -9.96
CA VAL A 28 17.52 21.71 -8.49
C VAL A 28 18.92 21.22 -8.07
N ASP A 29 19.40 20.12 -8.66
CA ASP A 29 20.73 19.57 -8.38
C ASP A 29 21.84 20.58 -8.66
N ALA A 30 21.72 21.35 -9.75
CA ALA A 30 22.68 22.40 -10.09
C ALA A 30 22.73 23.53 -9.05
N PHE A 31 21.57 23.98 -8.55
CA PHE A 31 21.52 25.00 -7.49
C PHE A 31 22.04 24.47 -6.15
N VAL A 32 21.73 23.22 -5.81
CA VAL A 32 22.26 22.57 -4.62
C VAL A 32 23.78 22.47 -4.69
N ALA A 33 24.35 22.07 -5.84
CA ALA A 33 25.80 22.01 -6.04
C ALA A 33 26.48 23.39 -5.95
N GLN A 34 25.80 24.45 -6.35
CA GLN A 34 26.29 25.83 -6.25
C GLN A 34 26.30 26.35 -4.80
N VAL A 35 25.26 26.04 -4.02
CA VAL A 35 25.10 26.51 -2.63
C VAL A 35 25.88 25.64 -1.64
N ASP A 36 25.99 24.34 -1.91
CA ASP A 36 26.76 23.39 -1.12
C ASP A 36 27.60 22.48 -2.04
N PRO A 37 28.83 22.89 -2.39
CA PRO A 37 29.74 22.12 -3.23
C PRO A 37 30.12 20.76 -2.62
N GLN A 38 29.94 20.58 -1.30
CA GLN A 38 30.18 19.29 -0.62
C GLN A 38 28.95 18.38 -0.66
N ALA A 39 27.77 18.84 -1.12
CA ALA A 39 26.60 18.00 -1.34
C ALA A 39 26.88 16.89 -2.38
N VAL A 40 27.72 17.18 -3.38
CA VAL A 40 28.17 16.19 -4.37
C VAL A 40 29.10 15.15 -3.73
N HIS A 41 30.01 15.54 -2.82
CA HIS A 41 30.84 14.58 -2.08
C HIS A 41 30.04 13.72 -1.10
N ARG A 42 28.96 14.23 -0.51
CA ARG A 42 27.99 13.41 0.23
C ARG A 42 27.24 12.43 -0.69
N THR A 43 26.94 12.86 -1.92
CA THR A 43 26.37 12.01 -2.98
C THR A 43 27.36 10.95 -3.51
N GLU A 44 28.67 11.19 -3.49
CA GLU A 44 29.70 10.18 -3.78
C GLU A 44 29.92 9.22 -2.59
N THR A 45 29.73 9.71 -1.35
CA THR A 45 29.66 8.88 -0.14
C THR A 45 28.40 8.00 -0.09
N ARG A 46 27.47 8.15 -1.04
CA ARG A 46 26.15 7.47 -1.08
C ARG A 46 26.22 5.95 -1.18
N ALA A 47 27.34 5.38 -1.63
CA ALA A 47 27.57 3.96 -1.43
C ALA A 47 27.58 3.62 0.08
N ARG A 48 28.27 4.38 0.93
CA ARG A 48 28.22 4.15 2.39
C ARG A 48 26.91 4.61 3.05
N GLY A 49 26.09 5.40 2.34
CA GLY A 49 24.80 5.93 2.80
C GLY A 49 23.59 5.05 2.51
N ARG A 50 23.77 3.79 2.06
CA ARG A 50 22.67 2.84 1.97
C ARG A 50 22.22 2.46 3.38
N SER A 51 20.97 2.71 3.72
CA SER A 51 20.35 2.35 5.00
C SER A 51 18.98 1.74 4.76
N VAL A 52 18.50 1.02 5.76
CA VAL A 52 17.09 0.67 5.91
C VAL A 52 16.72 1.03 7.33
N ASP A 53 15.76 1.95 7.46
CA ASP A 53 15.26 2.47 8.72
C ASP A 53 13.79 2.08 8.84
N VAL A 54 13.42 1.48 9.96
CA VAL A 54 12.04 1.08 10.28
C VAL A 54 11.60 1.88 11.49
N SER A 55 10.49 2.58 11.36
CA SER A 55 9.91 3.40 12.43
C SER A 55 8.46 3.00 12.62
N GLU A 56 8.10 2.58 13.83
CA GLU A 56 6.71 2.33 14.20
C GLU A 56 5.99 3.67 14.37
N ASP A 57 4.73 3.72 13.94
CA ASP A 57 3.90 4.91 14.08
C ASP A 57 3.37 4.98 15.54
N ASP A 58 3.61 6.09 16.22
CA ASP A 58 3.25 6.30 17.63
C ASP A 58 1.73 6.44 17.88
N ASP A 59 0.90 6.35 16.83
CA ASP A 59 -0.54 6.54 16.89
C ASP A 59 -1.32 5.30 17.37
N GLY A 60 -0.63 4.19 17.61
CA GLY A 60 -1.23 2.92 18.04
C GLY A 60 -2.00 2.19 16.94
N GLY A 61 -1.89 2.63 15.69
CA GLY A 61 -2.50 1.99 14.52
C GLY A 61 -1.84 0.68 14.10
N GLY A 62 -0.73 0.30 14.73
CA GLY A 62 0.06 -0.89 14.37
C GLY A 62 0.76 -0.77 13.02
N MET A 63 0.88 0.46 12.51
CA MET A 63 1.56 0.77 11.26
C MET A 63 3.02 1.09 11.52
N ALA A 64 3.87 0.82 10.52
CA ALA A 64 5.27 1.18 10.56
C ALA A 64 5.71 1.66 9.18
N THR A 65 6.57 2.67 9.17
CA THR A 65 7.17 3.21 7.96
C THR A 65 8.56 2.62 7.76
N VAL A 66 8.83 2.14 6.54
CA VAL A 66 10.16 1.66 6.12
C VAL A 66 10.75 2.64 5.12
N PHE A 67 11.90 3.23 5.45
CA PHE A 67 12.69 4.06 4.54
C PHE A 67 13.97 3.31 4.15
N ALA A 68 14.20 3.15 2.84
CA ALA A 68 15.36 2.43 2.33
C ALA A 68 16.11 3.24 1.26
N THR A 69 17.43 3.33 1.41
CA THR A 69 18.34 3.84 0.38
C THR A 69 19.15 2.69 -0.19
N LEU A 70 18.91 2.34 -1.44
CA LEU A 70 19.57 1.22 -2.12
C LEU A 70 20.45 1.72 -3.28
N PHE A 71 21.28 0.83 -3.82
CA PHE A 71 21.84 1.09 -5.13
C PHE A 71 20.73 1.15 -6.18
N ALA A 72 20.90 1.99 -7.22
CA ALA A 72 19.85 2.19 -8.22
C ALA A 72 19.44 0.90 -8.96
N HIS A 73 20.37 -0.04 -9.18
CA HIS A 73 20.05 -1.33 -9.79
C HIS A 73 19.27 -2.24 -8.84
N ASP A 74 19.67 -2.29 -7.56
CA ASP A 74 18.95 -3.03 -6.53
C ASP A 74 17.55 -2.45 -6.29
N ALA A 75 17.41 -1.12 -6.27
CA ALA A 75 16.11 -0.46 -6.15
C ALA A 75 15.17 -0.81 -7.31
N LYS A 76 15.69 -0.86 -8.55
CA LYS A 76 14.92 -1.31 -9.71
C LYS A 76 14.52 -2.79 -9.62
N ALA A 77 15.44 -3.65 -9.15
CA ALA A 77 15.15 -5.07 -8.95
C ALA A 77 14.10 -5.27 -7.84
N PHE A 78 14.23 -4.53 -6.75
CA PHE A 78 13.28 -4.52 -5.64
C PHE A 78 11.90 -4.06 -6.09
N ASP A 79 11.80 -2.92 -6.79
CA ASP A 79 10.55 -2.38 -7.34
C ASP A 79 9.85 -3.39 -8.25
N ALA A 80 10.60 -3.97 -9.20
CA ALA A 80 10.07 -4.98 -10.12
C ALA A 80 9.60 -6.24 -9.37
N ARG A 81 10.33 -6.68 -8.33
CA ARG A 81 9.96 -7.86 -7.54
C ARG A 81 8.69 -7.61 -6.72
N VAL A 82 8.58 -6.45 -6.07
CA VAL A 82 7.38 -6.04 -5.31
C VAL A 82 6.17 -5.96 -6.24
N ASP A 83 6.31 -5.33 -7.42
CA ASP A 83 5.23 -5.26 -8.40
C ASP A 83 4.79 -6.64 -8.90
N ALA A 84 5.76 -7.53 -9.18
CA ALA A 84 5.48 -8.89 -9.61
C ALA A 84 4.70 -9.68 -8.54
N LEU A 85 5.10 -9.59 -7.26
CA LEU A 85 4.37 -10.21 -6.15
C LEU A 85 2.94 -9.66 -6.02
N ALA A 86 2.80 -8.34 -6.08
CA ALA A 86 1.51 -7.65 -5.98
C ALA A 86 0.51 -8.09 -7.06
N ARG A 87 1.00 -8.58 -8.20
CA ARG A 87 0.19 -9.08 -9.33
C ARG A 87 -0.09 -10.59 -9.30
N THR A 88 0.39 -11.32 -8.30
CA THR A 88 0.13 -12.78 -8.19
C THR A 88 -1.30 -13.11 -7.75
N VAL A 89 -2.04 -12.13 -7.23
CA VAL A 89 -3.45 -12.27 -6.84
C VAL A 89 -4.38 -12.25 -8.06
N CYS A 90 -5.61 -12.73 -7.89
CA CYS A 90 -6.59 -12.69 -8.97
C CYS A 90 -7.14 -11.27 -9.20
N PRO A 91 -7.81 -11.01 -10.34
CA PRO A 91 -8.43 -9.71 -10.60
C PRO A 91 -9.51 -9.29 -9.59
N ALA A 92 -10.12 -10.25 -8.88
CA ALA A 92 -11.17 -10.02 -7.88
C ALA A 92 -10.62 -9.71 -6.48
N ASP A 93 -9.29 -9.61 -6.30
CA ASP A 93 -8.73 -9.21 -5.02
C ASP A 93 -9.20 -7.78 -4.66
N PRO A 94 -9.75 -7.55 -3.45
CA PRO A 94 -10.38 -6.28 -3.11
C PRO A 94 -9.37 -5.14 -2.86
N ARG A 95 -8.08 -5.46 -2.65
CA ARG A 95 -7.06 -4.45 -2.36
C ARG A 95 -6.70 -3.63 -3.58
N THR A 96 -6.33 -2.38 -3.37
CA THR A 96 -5.70 -1.56 -4.42
C THR A 96 -4.31 -2.09 -4.77
N LEU A 97 -3.76 -1.67 -5.92
CA LEU A 97 -2.40 -2.06 -6.29
C LEU A 97 -1.37 -1.60 -5.25
N ASP A 98 -1.53 -0.39 -4.70
CA ASP A 98 -0.61 0.15 -3.70
C ASP A 98 -0.65 -0.66 -2.40
N GLN A 99 -1.85 -1.05 -1.94
CA GLN A 99 -2.01 -1.95 -0.79
C GLN A 99 -1.36 -3.32 -1.04
N ARG A 100 -1.57 -3.91 -2.23
CA ARG A 100 -0.92 -5.18 -2.59
C ARG A 100 0.60 -5.06 -2.64
N ARG A 101 1.13 -3.92 -3.10
CA ARG A 101 2.57 -3.64 -3.10
C ARG A 101 3.11 -3.52 -1.69
N ALA A 102 2.39 -2.88 -0.77
CA ALA A 102 2.75 -2.84 0.64
C ALA A 102 2.77 -4.26 1.25
N ASP A 103 1.71 -5.05 1.03
CA ASP A 103 1.62 -6.44 1.51
C ASP A 103 2.69 -7.34 0.90
N ALA A 104 3.09 -7.09 -0.35
CA ALA A 104 4.15 -7.83 -1.04
C ALA A 104 5.51 -7.69 -0.36
N ILE A 105 5.79 -6.55 0.28
CA ILE A 105 7.00 -6.37 1.09
C ILE A 105 6.97 -7.33 2.29
N GLY A 106 5.81 -7.43 2.96
CA GLY A 106 5.59 -8.38 4.04
C GLY A 106 5.79 -9.82 3.56
N ALA A 107 5.15 -10.23 2.48
CA ALA A 107 5.32 -11.55 1.90
C ALA A 107 6.78 -11.86 1.53
N LEU A 108 7.49 -10.90 0.92
CA LEU A 108 8.91 -11.03 0.59
C LEU A 108 9.79 -11.20 1.84
N ALA A 109 9.52 -10.46 2.91
CA ALA A 109 10.21 -10.61 4.19
C ALA A 109 9.97 -11.99 4.82
N HIS A 110 8.82 -12.59 4.56
CA HIS A 110 8.48 -13.96 4.92
C HIS A 110 8.87 -14.96 3.83
N GLY A 111 9.79 -14.62 2.91
CA GLY A 111 10.31 -15.54 1.89
C GLY A 111 9.26 -16.14 0.93
N ALA A 112 8.05 -15.55 0.91
CA ALA A 112 7.00 -15.97 0.01
C ALA A 112 7.28 -15.46 -1.41
N ASP A 113 6.84 -16.23 -2.40
CA ASP A 113 7.00 -15.91 -3.82
C ASP A 113 5.70 -15.37 -4.46
N ARG A 114 4.60 -15.36 -3.71
CA ARG A 114 3.28 -14.89 -4.10
C ARG A 114 2.51 -14.32 -2.90
N LEU A 115 1.43 -13.59 -3.17
CA LEU A 115 0.50 -13.09 -2.15
C LEU A 115 -0.66 -14.06 -1.93
N ALA A 116 -1.10 -14.16 -0.67
CA ALA A 116 -2.42 -14.68 -0.37
C ALA A 116 -3.48 -13.73 -0.95
N CYS A 117 -4.41 -14.26 -1.74
CA CYS A 117 -5.49 -13.47 -2.34
C CYS A 117 -6.66 -13.34 -1.36
N LEU A 118 -7.27 -12.15 -1.30
CA LEU A 118 -8.37 -11.83 -0.37
C LEU A 118 -9.75 -11.78 -1.05
N CYS A 119 -9.91 -12.43 -2.22
CA CYS A 119 -11.17 -12.40 -2.97
C CYS A 119 -12.29 -13.30 -2.41
N ASP A 120 -11.99 -14.11 -1.38
CA ASP A 120 -12.94 -14.99 -0.69
C ASP A 120 -13.69 -16.02 -1.57
N THR A 121 -13.12 -16.40 -2.71
CA THR A 121 -13.69 -17.44 -3.60
C THR A 121 -12.98 -18.77 -3.42
N SER A 122 -13.75 -19.85 -3.26
CA SER A 122 -13.22 -21.22 -3.09
C SER A 122 -12.41 -21.70 -4.30
N ASP A 123 -12.80 -21.27 -5.51
CA ASP A 123 -12.16 -21.62 -6.77
C ASP A 123 -11.19 -20.52 -7.24
N CYS A 124 -10.63 -19.73 -6.31
CA CYS A 124 -9.70 -18.68 -6.69
C CYS A 124 -8.46 -19.27 -7.36
N PRO A 125 -8.14 -18.88 -8.60
CA PRO A 125 -6.95 -19.39 -9.30
C PRO A 125 -5.65 -18.97 -8.61
N ALA A 126 -5.70 -17.95 -7.73
CA ALA A 126 -4.59 -17.47 -6.94
C ALA A 126 -4.59 -17.99 -5.49
N ALA A 127 -5.50 -18.91 -5.10
CA ALA A 127 -5.71 -19.36 -3.72
C ALA A 127 -4.51 -19.99 -3.00
N GLN A 128 -3.42 -20.32 -3.72
CA GLN A 128 -2.27 -20.98 -3.09
C GLN A 128 -1.59 -20.02 -2.12
N ASN A 129 -1.81 -20.25 -0.82
CA ASN A 129 -1.06 -19.55 0.21
C ASN A 129 0.39 -20.04 0.19
N PRO A 130 1.37 -19.12 0.14
CA PRO A 130 2.75 -19.51 0.33
C PRO A 130 2.91 -20.19 1.69
N PRO A 131 3.73 -21.25 1.82
CA PRO A 131 4.08 -21.78 3.12
C PRO A 131 4.75 -20.68 3.96
N SER A 132 4.29 -20.50 5.20
CA SER A 132 4.91 -19.56 6.15
C SER A 132 6.37 -19.98 6.41
N THR A 133 7.29 -19.03 6.35
CA THR A 133 8.73 -19.27 6.58
C THR A 133 9.17 -19.14 8.04
N GLY A 134 8.23 -19.06 8.98
CA GLY A 134 8.52 -19.22 10.42
C GLY A 134 8.78 -17.94 11.22
N VAL A 135 8.38 -16.77 10.73
CA VAL A 135 8.31 -15.55 11.55
C VAL A 135 7.08 -15.62 12.46
N VAL A 136 7.27 -15.32 13.75
CA VAL A 136 6.19 -15.27 14.75
C VAL A 136 5.95 -13.82 15.15
N VAL A 137 4.75 -13.31 14.88
CA VAL A 137 4.29 -11.99 15.34
C VAL A 137 3.36 -12.20 16.53
N TYR A 138 3.70 -11.62 17.69
CA TYR A 138 2.83 -11.65 18.87
C TYR A 138 1.86 -10.46 18.82
N VAL A 139 0.61 -10.74 18.47
CA VAL A 139 -0.48 -9.75 18.52
C VAL A 139 -1.27 -9.97 19.80
N ILE A 140 -1.40 -8.92 20.63
CA ILE A 140 -2.25 -8.94 21.82
C ILE A 140 -3.50 -8.11 21.50
N ALA A 141 -4.65 -8.76 21.38
CA ALA A 141 -5.94 -8.12 21.11
C ALA A 141 -7.01 -8.62 22.09
N SER A 142 -8.07 -7.82 22.30
CA SER A 142 -9.23 -8.25 23.10
C SER A 142 -9.92 -9.45 22.44
N ALA A 143 -10.39 -10.41 23.24
CA ALA A 143 -11.09 -11.60 22.75
C ALA A 143 -12.32 -11.28 21.87
N ASP A 144 -12.94 -10.11 22.09
CA ASP A 144 -14.09 -9.67 21.31
C ASP A 144 -13.74 -9.32 19.85
N THR A 145 -12.48 -9.01 19.55
CA THR A 145 -12.00 -8.69 18.18
C THR A 145 -11.87 -9.92 17.27
N LEU A 146 -11.93 -11.13 17.85
CA LEU A 146 -11.83 -12.40 17.11
C LEU A 146 -13.20 -12.95 16.70
N ARG A 147 -14.31 -12.30 17.07
CA ARG A 147 -15.64 -12.74 16.64
C ARG A 147 -15.89 -12.25 15.23
N ASP A 148 -16.32 -13.14 14.34
CA ASP A 148 -16.83 -12.74 13.04
C ASP A 148 -17.98 -11.74 13.23
N PRO A 149 -18.06 -10.68 12.40
CA PRO A 149 -19.19 -9.77 12.45
C PRO A 149 -20.47 -10.59 12.23
N GLU A 150 -21.35 -10.60 13.22
CA GLU A 150 -22.60 -11.33 13.14
C GLU A 150 -23.38 -10.84 11.92
N ALA A 151 -23.70 -11.77 11.01
CA ALA A 151 -24.44 -11.45 9.81
C ALA A 151 -25.71 -10.70 10.20
N PRO A 152 -26.04 -9.56 9.56
CA PRO A 152 -27.22 -8.79 9.90
C PRO A 152 -28.44 -9.70 9.82
N ALA A 153 -29.23 -9.73 10.91
CA ALA A 153 -30.41 -10.58 11.00
C ALA A 153 -31.30 -10.35 9.77
N PRO A 154 -31.83 -11.42 9.14
CA PRO A 154 -32.73 -11.29 8.01
C PRO A 154 -33.92 -10.40 8.41
N PRO A 155 -34.40 -9.52 7.51
CA PRO A 155 -35.55 -8.68 7.82
C PRO A 155 -36.73 -9.56 8.24
N PRO A 156 -37.55 -9.12 9.21
CA PRO A 156 -38.68 -9.88 9.68
C PRO A 156 -39.60 -10.21 8.50
N PRO A 157 -40.21 -11.42 8.47
CA PRO A 157 -41.15 -11.77 7.43
C PRO A 157 -42.29 -10.74 7.40
N PRO A 158 -42.81 -10.42 6.20
CA PRO A 158 -43.95 -9.51 6.10
C PRO A 158 -45.12 -10.06 6.95
N PRO A 159 -45.90 -9.18 7.60
CA PRO A 159 -47.02 -9.61 8.41
C PRO A 159 -47.99 -10.44 7.57
N ASP A 160 -48.48 -11.55 8.13
CA ASP A 160 -49.55 -12.35 7.52
C ASP A 160 -50.78 -11.47 7.36
N VAL A 161 -51.01 -11.01 6.13
CA VAL A 161 -52.25 -10.33 5.76
C VAL A 161 -53.31 -11.43 5.65
N PRO A 162 -54.36 -11.43 6.49
CA PRO A 162 -55.44 -12.41 6.35
C PRO A 162 -56.01 -12.27 4.94
N SER A 163 -56.01 -13.36 4.18
CA SER A 163 -56.69 -13.40 2.89
C SER A 163 -58.17 -13.13 3.13
N GLU A 164 -58.70 -12.07 2.51
CA GLU A 164 -60.13 -11.78 2.56
C GLU A 164 -60.92 -13.03 2.11
N PRO A 165 -61.97 -13.42 2.85
CA PRO A 165 -62.78 -14.55 2.45
C PRO A 165 -63.41 -14.25 1.09
N ALA A 166 -63.24 -15.18 0.15
CA ALA A 166 -63.90 -15.12 -1.14
C ALA A 166 -65.40 -15.01 -0.92
N THR A 167 -65.98 -13.86 -1.27
CA THR A 167 -67.41 -13.70 -1.48
C THR A 167 -67.83 -14.66 -2.59
N SER A 168 -68.54 -15.71 -2.20
CA SER A 168 -69.27 -16.58 -3.11
C SER A 168 -70.38 -15.77 -3.77
N ASP A 169 -70.21 -15.49 -5.07
CA ASP A 169 -71.29 -15.06 -5.96
C ASP A 169 -72.31 -16.20 -6.09
N GLU A 170 -73.55 -15.92 -5.72
CA GLU A 170 -74.70 -16.80 -5.86
C GLU A 170 -75.45 -16.39 -7.15
N PRO A 171 -75.63 -17.27 -8.15
CA PRO A 171 -76.46 -16.96 -9.30
C PRO A 171 -77.92 -17.37 -9.06
N ASN A 172 -78.80 -16.46 -9.47
CA ASN A 172 -80.27 -16.54 -9.55
C ASN A 172 -80.82 -17.81 -10.21
#